data_AF-A0A564UKN5-F1
#
_entry.id   AF-A0A564UKN5-F1
#
_cell.length_a   1.000
_cell.length_b   1.000
_cell.length_c   1.000
_cell.angle_alpha   90.00
_cell.angle_beta   90.00
_cell.angle_gamma   90.00
#
_symmetry.space_group_name_H-M   'P 1'
#
loop_
_entity.id
_entity.type
_entity.pdbx_description
1 polymer ?
#
loop_
_entity_poly.entity_id
_entity_poly.type
_entity_poly.pdbx_seq_one_letter_code
_entity_poly.pdbx_strand_id
1 'polypeptide(L)'
;MKLFKKVLAVALVGAMAVSMLTACGDSSKTADIKKALKDAGVKTTTTLNTEAKNAAAKLDTLTQKIDKQELSLSKDEDVGKIVTEMQGMNDFSFSNNSSAPYDLYIWTNGVANQQNQGHNYPYLMKLQQRHVNATVLKRILSKNFIRQGEFKGTSADLNNLEALLKKSTNVKSVGISCKKIYGYDVLLVAVPSTTQIDQTPAGE
;
A
#
# COMPACT_ATOMS: atom_id res chain seq x y z
N MET A 1 -22.47 10.27 52.41
CA MET A 1 -22.93 10.91 51.16
C MET A 1 -22.23 12.25 50.98
N LYS A 2 -22.13 12.71 49.72
CA LYS A 2 -21.58 13.99 49.23
C LYS A 2 -20.10 13.87 48.80
N LEU A 3 -19.78 13.14 47.73
CA LEU A 3 -20.18 13.31 46.31
C LEU A 3 -19.75 14.66 45.72
N PHE A 4 -18.46 15.03 45.71
CA PHE A 4 -17.97 16.18 44.91
C PHE A 4 -16.50 16.07 44.47
N LYS A 5 -16.06 14.94 43.89
CA LYS A 5 -14.74 14.87 43.22
C LYS A 5 -14.70 14.08 41.91
N LYS A 6 -15.86 13.79 41.34
CA LYS A 6 -15.95 13.25 39.98
C LYS A 6 -16.95 14.13 39.25
N VAL A 7 -16.66 14.46 37.99
CA VAL A 7 -17.39 15.37 37.08
C VAL A 7 -16.80 16.80 37.02
N LEU A 8 -15.75 16.92 36.21
CA LEU A 8 -15.37 18.05 35.34
C LEU A 8 -14.09 17.57 34.62
N ALA A 9 -14.02 17.23 33.33
CA ALA A 9 -14.68 17.71 32.13
C ALA A 9 -15.26 16.52 31.32
N VAL A 10 -16.53 16.52 30.92
CA VAL A 10 -17.04 17.23 29.73
C VAL A 10 -16.21 16.82 28.51
N ALA A 11 -16.53 15.67 27.89
CA ALA A 11 -17.56 15.58 26.83
C ALA A 11 -17.31 16.61 25.72
N LEU A 12 -16.32 16.34 24.87
CA LEU A 12 -16.16 17.04 23.59
C LEU A 12 -15.45 16.13 22.57
N VAL A 13 -16.23 15.64 21.61
CA VAL A 13 -15.88 15.12 20.28
C VAL A 13 -14.82 14.01 20.20
N GLY A 14 -15.14 12.78 19.81
CA GLY A 14 -16.40 12.25 19.35
C GLY A 14 -16.35 10.74 19.49
N ALA A 15 -17.53 10.16 19.62
CA ALA A 15 -17.78 8.91 18.93
C ALA A 15 -17.39 9.16 17.46
N MET A 16 -16.13 8.91 17.10
CA MET A 16 -15.94 8.20 15.86
C MET A 16 -16.75 6.95 16.10
N ALA A 17 -17.90 6.88 15.44
CA ALA A 17 -18.42 5.60 15.06
C ALA A 17 -17.20 4.83 14.58
N VAL A 18 -16.73 3.89 15.41
CA VAL A 18 -16.10 2.69 14.91
C VAL A 18 -17.23 2.02 14.16
N SER A 19 -17.57 2.59 13.00
CA SER A 19 -18.18 1.87 11.92
C SER A 19 -17.19 0.74 11.74
N MET A 20 -17.55 -0.42 12.30
CA MET A 20 -17.91 -1.56 11.49
C MET A 20 -17.92 -1.20 10.00
N LEU A 21 -16.73 -1.04 9.45
CA LEU A 21 -16.50 -0.97 8.03
C LEU A 21 -15.39 -1.98 7.84
N THR A 22 -15.83 -3.24 7.79
CA THR A 22 -15.19 -4.32 7.03
C THR A 22 -13.89 -3.86 6.41
N ALA A 23 -12.77 -4.26 7.01
CA ALA A 23 -11.44 -4.20 6.41
C ALA A 23 -11.56 -4.64 4.95
N CYS A 24 -11.61 -3.68 4.02
CA CYS A 24 -11.99 -3.89 2.62
C CYS A 24 -13.10 -4.96 2.45
N GLY A 25 -14.36 -4.59 2.70
CA GLY A 25 -15.52 -5.38 2.25
C GLY A 25 -15.56 -5.52 0.72
N ASP A 26 -14.77 -6.46 0.23
CA ASP A 26 -14.79 -7.32 -0.97
C ASP A 26 -15.65 -7.05 -2.22
N SER A 27 -16.61 -6.13 -2.33
CA SER A 27 -17.58 -6.24 -3.46
C SER A 27 -17.32 -5.36 -4.68
N SER A 28 -17.20 -4.04 -4.58
CA SER A 28 -17.15 -3.18 -5.79
C SER A 28 -15.73 -3.00 -6.34
N LYS A 29 -14.84 -2.30 -5.61
CA LYS A 29 -13.49 -1.99 -6.12
C LYS A 29 -12.69 -3.24 -6.48
N THR A 30 -12.76 -4.30 -5.69
CA THR A 30 -12.07 -5.57 -6.00
C THR A 30 -12.61 -6.20 -7.28
N ALA A 31 -13.92 -6.15 -7.52
CA ALA A 31 -14.51 -6.63 -8.76
C ALA A 31 -14.10 -5.76 -9.96
N ASP A 32 -14.09 -4.44 -9.79
CA ASP A 32 -13.68 -3.49 -10.82
C ASP A 32 -12.20 -3.63 -11.17
N ILE A 33 -11.32 -3.79 -10.17
CA ILE A 33 -9.91 -4.10 -10.38
C ILE A 33 -9.78 -5.41 -11.14
N LYS A 34 -10.45 -6.49 -10.71
CA LYS A 34 -10.43 -7.78 -11.42
C LYS A 34 -10.92 -7.66 -12.87
N LYS A 35 -11.91 -6.79 -13.13
CA LYS A 35 -12.37 -6.50 -14.47
C LYS A 35 -11.29 -5.80 -15.29
N ALA A 36 -10.67 -4.75 -14.78
CA ALA A 36 -9.55 -4.06 -15.45
C ALA A 36 -8.36 -5.00 -15.73
N LEU A 37 -8.04 -5.89 -14.79
CA LEU A 37 -7.03 -6.95 -14.99
C LEU A 37 -7.42 -7.87 -16.16
N LYS A 38 -8.67 -8.36 -16.17
CA LYS A 38 -9.19 -9.24 -17.22
C LYS A 38 -9.18 -8.54 -18.59
N ASP A 39 -9.55 -7.28 -18.65
CA ASP A 39 -9.56 -6.47 -19.87
C ASP A 39 -8.12 -6.19 -20.38
N ALA A 40 -7.13 -6.20 -19.49
CA ALA A 40 -5.71 -6.23 -19.81
C ALA A 40 -5.15 -7.63 -20.17
N GLY A 41 -5.99 -8.68 -20.16
CA GLY A 41 -5.55 -10.07 -20.41
C GLY A 41 -4.82 -10.73 -19.24
N VAL A 42 -4.88 -10.12 -18.04
CA VAL A 42 -4.19 -10.55 -16.83
C VAL A 42 -5.14 -11.33 -15.92
N LYS A 43 -4.68 -12.44 -15.36
CA LYS A 43 -5.45 -13.25 -14.42
C LYS A 43 -5.05 -12.97 -12.97
N THR A 44 -5.98 -13.14 -12.03
CA THR A 44 -5.62 -13.22 -10.60
C THR A 44 -5.40 -14.67 -10.18
N THR A 45 -4.45 -14.93 -9.28
CA THR A 45 -4.25 -16.28 -8.70
C THR A 45 -4.45 -16.27 -7.19
N THR A 46 -4.90 -17.39 -6.63
CA THR A 46 -5.10 -17.53 -5.18
C THR A 46 -3.79 -17.31 -4.42
N THR A 47 -2.69 -17.92 -4.86
CA THR A 47 -1.38 -17.78 -4.21
C THR A 47 -0.91 -16.33 -4.16
N LEU A 48 -0.86 -15.63 -5.30
CA LEU A 48 -0.40 -14.23 -5.31
C LEU A 48 -1.37 -13.32 -4.54
N ASN A 49 -2.68 -13.58 -4.57
CA ASN A 49 -3.66 -12.83 -3.77
C ASN A 49 -3.38 -12.99 -2.27
N THR A 50 -3.03 -14.18 -1.81
CA THR A 50 -2.63 -14.42 -0.42
C THR A 50 -1.40 -13.61 -0.07
N GLU A 51 -0.37 -13.60 -0.92
CA GLU A 51 0.85 -12.83 -0.68
C GLU A 51 0.57 -11.32 -0.63
N ALA A 52 -0.19 -10.78 -1.58
CA ALA A 52 -0.58 -9.37 -1.57
C ALA A 52 -1.36 -9.01 -0.30
N LYS A 53 -2.28 -9.88 0.16
CA LYS A 53 -3.05 -9.69 1.40
C LYS A 53 -2.17 -9.75 2.65
N ASN A 54 -1.19 -10.67 2.70
CA ASN A 54 -0.24 -10.78 3.80
C ASN A 54 0.62 -9.52 3.90
N ALA A 55 1.14 -9.02 2.77
CA ALA A 55 1.86 -7.75 2.73
C ALA A 55 0.99 -6.57 3.17
N ALA A 56 -0.26 -6.49 2.68
CA ALA A 56 -1.20 -5.45 3.10
C ALA A 56 -1.48 -5.51 4.61
N ALA A 57 -1.61 -6.70 5.19
CA ALA A 57 -1.82 -6.89 6.62
C ALA A 57 -0.63 -6.42 7.47
N LYS A 58 0.60 -6.70 7.02
CA LYS A 58 1.83 -6.22 7.66
C LYS A 58 1.94 -4.69 7.58
N LEU A 59 1.70 -4.11 6.40
CA LEU A 59 1.70 -2.66 6.21
C LEU A 59 0.63 -1.96 7.07
N ASP A 60 -0.59 -2.51 7.11
CA ASP A 60 -1.66 -2.01 7.98
C ASP A 60 -1.27 -2.06 9.47
N THR A 61 -0.68 -3.17 9.92
CA THR A 61 -0.21 -3.28 11.31
C THR A 61 0.85 -2.24 11.66
N LEU A 62 1.87 -2.08 10.80
CA LEU A 62 2.94 -1.09 10.96
C LEU A 62 2.38 0.34 10.99
N THR A 63 1.49 0.66 10.06
CA THR A 63 0.91 2.00 9.93
C THR A 63 -0.06 2.33 11.07
N GLN A 64 -0.79 1.34 11.61
CA GLN A 64 -1.59 1.51 12.82
C GLN A 64 -0.72 1.83 14.05
N LYS A 65 0.42 1.14 14.23
CA LYS A 65 1.38 1.48 15.30
C LYS A 65 1.87 2.93 15.15
N ILE A 66 2.14 3.36 13.92
CA ILE A 66 2.54 4.75 13.65
C ILE A 66 1.40 5.75 13.94
N ASP A 67 0.17 5.48 13.52
CA ASP A 67 -0.99 6.37 13.73
C ASP A 67 -1.31 6.52 15.23
N LYS A 68 -1.14 5.44 16.00
CA LYS A 68 -1.28 5.40 17.47
C LYS A 68 -0.06 5.96 18.21
N GLN A 69 0.95 6.44 17.49
CA GLN A 69 2.20 6.99 18.05
C GLN A 69 3.03 5.99 18.87
N GLU A 70 2.79 4.68 18.68
CA GLU A 70 3.61 3.59 19.26
C GLU A 70 4.96 3.46 18.53
N LEU A 71 4.99 3.85 17.24
CA LEU A 71 6.20 4.00 16.44
C LEU A 71 6.23 5.40 15.81
N SER A 72 7.42 5.97 15.61
CA SER A 72 7.57 7.28 14.94
C SER A 72 8.45 7.21 13.70
N LEU A 73 7.96 7.75 12.58
CA LEU A 73 8.74 7.93 11.35
C LEU A 73 9.83 9.02 11.46
N SER A 74 9.85 9.76 12.58
CA SER A 74 10.86 10.79 12.87
C SER A 74 11.95 10.33 13.84
N LYS A 75 11.85 9.11 14.39
CA LYS A 75 12.84 8.53 15.29
C LYS A 75 13.60 7.41 14.57
N ASP A 76 14.92 7.55 14.45
CA ASP A 76 15.74 6.60 13.70
C ASP A 76 15.66 5.16 14.24
N GLU A 77 15.55 5.00 15.55
CA GLU A 77 15.38 3.68 16.19
C GLU A 77 14.07 3.00 15.75
N ASP A 78 12.95 3.72 15.77
CA ASP A 78 11.65 3.20 15.36
C ASP A 78 11.62 2.93 13.85
N VAL A 79 12.22 3.80 13.04
CA VAL A 79 12.40 3.58 11.61
C VAL A 79 13.23 2.32 11.36
N GLY A 80 14.27 2.06 12.16
CA GLY A 80 15.05 0.82 12.11
C GLY A 80 14.22 -0.44 12.38
N LYS A 81 13.29 -0.38 13.35
CA LYS A 81 12.33 -1.47 13.63
C LYS A 81 11.39 -1.69 12.44
N ILE A 82 10.85 -0.62 11.87
CA ILE A 82 9.95 -0.68 10.70
C ILE A 82 10.68 -1.26 9.49
N VAL A 83 11.92 -0.84 9.23
CA VAL A 83 12.77 -1.40 8.17
C VAL A 83 12.98 -2.89 8.39
N THR A 84 13.31 -3.32 9.61
CA THR A 84 13.48 -4.74 9.95
C THR A 84 12.20 -5.55 9.70
N GLU A 85 11.04 -5.06 10.15
CA GLU A 85 9.75 -5.73 9.93
C GLU A 85 9.43 -5.86 8.43
N MET A 86 9.69 -4.82 7.64
CA MET A 86 9.54 -4.85 6.18
C MET A 86 10.51 -5.85 5.55
N GLN A 87 11.79 -5.79 5.90
CA GLN A 87 12.82 -6.69 5.37
C GLN A 87 12.60 -8.17 5.76
N GLY A 88 11.80 -8.45 6.79
CA GLY A 88 11.37 -9.80 7.17
C GLY A 88 10.24 -10.38 6.31
N MET A 89 9.73 -9.66 5.30
CA MET A 89 8.78 -10.19 4.32
C MET A 89 9.48 -11.01 3.23
N ASN A 90 10.05 -12.15 3.63
CA ASN A 90 10.98 -12.97 2.83
C ASN A 90 10.41 -13.50 1.50
N ASP A 91 9.10 -13.44 1.28
CA ASP A 91 8.48 -13.81 0.01
C ASP A 91 8.68 -12.76 -1.10
N PHE A 92 9.13 -11.55 -0.75
CA PHE A 92 9.28 -10.43 -1.69
C PHE A 92 10.71 -9.96 -1.89
N SER A 93 11.06 -9.54 -3.11
CA SER A 93 12.41 -9.15 -3.51
C SER A 93 12.97 -7.89 -2.85
N PHE A 94 12.14 -7.06 -2.21
CA PHE A 94 12.62 -5.95 -1.41
C PHE A 94 13.15 -6.37 -0.03
N SER A 95 12.91 -7.62 0.36
CA SER A 95 13.37 -8.21 1.62
C SER A 95 14.86 -8.55 1.57
N ASN A 96 15.38 -9.12 2.65
CA ASN A 96 16.76 -9.63 2.71
C ASN A 96 16.92 -11.00 2.01
N ASN A 97 15.84 -11.60 1.48
CA ASN A 97 15.90 -12.84 0.72
C ASN A 97 16.16 -12.57 -0.77
N SER A 98 17.39 -12.80 -1.24
CA SER A 98 17.77 -12.64 -2.65
C SER A 98 17.06 -13.61 -3.61
N SER A 99 16.49 -14.69 -3.07
CA SER A 99 15.76 -15.73 -3.82
C SER A 99 14.25 -15.60 -3.66
N ALA A 100 13.76 -14.45 -3.19
CA ALA A 100 12.34 -14.21 -3.02
C ALA A 100 11.57 -14.43 -4.33
N PRO A 101 10.49 -15.24 -4.31
CA PRO A 101 9.78 -15.63 -5.52
C PRO A 101 8.90 -14.52 -6.10
N TYR A 102 8.63 -13.44 -5.34
CA TYR A 102 7.68 -12.42 -5.74
C TYR A 102 8.26 -11.00 -5.70
N ASP A 103 7.66 -10.13 -6.49
CA ASP A 103 7.78 -8.68 -6.38
C ASP A 103 6.47 -8.10 -5.84
N LEU A 104 6.57 -7.03 -5.06
CA LEU A 104 5.43 -6.26 -4.59
C LEU A 104 5.44 -4.87 -5.20
N TYR A 105 4.31 -4.45 -5.72
CA TYR A 105 4.08 -3.11 -6.25
C TYR A 105 3.02 -2.42 -5.41
N ILE A 106 3.20 -1.12 -5.20
CA ILE A 106 2.24 -0.25 -4.53
C ILE A 106 1.68 0.76 -5.54
N TRP A 107 0.37 0.92 -5.56
CA TRP A 107 -0.26 1.99 -6.31
C TRP A 107 0.12 3.34 -5.70
N THR A 108 0.69 4.21 -6.52
CA THR A 108 1.12 5.55 -6.09
C THR A 108 0.24 6.64 -6.67
N ASN A 109 -0.68 6.32 -7.57
CA ASN A 109 -1.47 7.29 -8.31
C ASN A 109 -0.63 8.41 -8.97
N GLY A 110 0.65 8.16 -9.26
CA GLY A 110 1.53 9.19 -9.79
C GLY A 110 1.89 10.29 -8.80
N VAL A 111 1.99 10.01 -7.49
CA VAL A 111 2.49 11.00 -6.50
C VAL A 111 3.77 11.66 -7.03
N ALA A 112 3.92 12.98 -6.85
CA ALA A 112 5.12 13.70 -7.26
C ALA A 112 6.38 13.11 -6.60
N ASN A 113 7.36 12.70 -7.40
CA ASN A 113 8.63 12.18 -6.90
C ASN A 113 9.62 13.33 -6.70
N GLN A 114 9.58 13.91 -5.51
CA GLN A 114 10.45 15.03 -5.11
C GLN A 114 11.96 14.72 -5.17
N GLN A 115 12.36 13.46 -5.37
CA GLN A 115 13.77 13.08 -5.55
C GLN A 115 14.24 13.06 -7.00
N ASN A 116 13.34 12.98 -7.99
CA ASN A 116 13.68 12.89 -9.41
C ASN A 116 13.21 14.14 -10.18
N GLN A 117 13.83 15.30 -9.91
CA GLN A 117 13.84 16.50 -10.77
C GLN A 117 12.51 16.87 -11.50
N GLY A 118 11.34 16.66 -10.88
CA GLY A 118 10.04 17.04 -11.44
C GLY A 118 9.19 15.90 -12.03
N HIS A 119 9.64 14.64 -11.97
CA HIS A 119 8.86 13.49 -12.42
C HIS A 119 7.90 12.95 -11.34
N ASN A 120 6.86 12.24 -11.76
CA ASN A 120 5.96 11.49 -10.88
C ASN A 120 6.50 10.09 -10.59
N TYR A 121 6.02 9.46 -9.51
CA TYR A 121 6.15 8.01 -9.35
C TYR A 121 5.37 7.27 -10.48
N PRO A 122 5.77 6.06 -10.87
CA PRO A 122 4.93 5.23 -11.74
C PRO A 122 3.62 4.86 -11.03
N TYR A 123 2.53 4.68 -11.78
CA TYR A 123 1.22 4.32 -11.22
C TYR A 123 1.30 3.11 -10.28
N LEU A 124 2.03 2.05 -10.66
CA LEU A 124 2.48 0.98 -9.76
C LEU A 124 3.99 1.07 -9.58
N MET A 125 4.45 1.37 -8.36
CA MET A 125 5.86 1.40 -8.04
C MET A 125 6.29 0.06 -7.44
N LYS A 126 7.33 -0.57 -8.02
CA LYS A 126 7.98 -1.73 -7.43
C LYS A 126 8.65 -1.34 -6.10
N LEU A 127 8.29 -2.01 -5.02
CA LEU A 127 9.08 -1.95 -3.79
C LEU A 127 10.38 -2.72 -4.00
N GLN A 128 11.50 -2.07 -3.67
CA GLN A 128 12.85 -2.58 -3.85
C GLN A 128 13.62 -2.35 -2.55
N GLN A 129 14.75 -3.01 -2.35
CA GLN A 129 15.60 -2.79 -1.17
C GLN A 129 15.99 -1.30 -1.00
N ARG A 130 16.22 -0.57 -2.10
CA ARG A 130 16.47 0.88 -2.08
C ARG A 130 15.31 1.72 -1.54
N HIS A 131 14.10 1.16 -1.49
CA HIS A 131 12.91 1.78 -0.91
C HIS A 131 12.74 1.42 0.57
N VAL A 132 13.28 0.27 1.01
CA VAL A 132 13.18 -0.27 2.37
C VAL A 132 14.46 0.05 3.16
N ASN A 133 14.70 1.35 3.33
CA ASN A 133 15.75 1.90 4.21
C ASN A 133 15.22 3.11 4.97
N ALA A 134 15.98 3.58 5.96
CA ALA A 134 15.52 4.62 6.87
C ALA A 134 15.16 5.95 6.18
N THR A 135 15.80 6.28 5.06
CA THR A 135 15.57 7.54 4.36
C THR A 135 14.32 7.50 3.50
N VAL A 136 14.14 6.44 2.72
CA VAL A 136 13.07 6.36 1.71
C VAL A 136 11.78 5.81 2.30
N LEU A 137 11.86 4.83 3.21
CA LEU A 137 10.71 4.14 3.74
C LEU A 137 9.80 5.07 4.54
N LYS A 138 10.38 5.99 5.32
CA LYS A 138 9.61 7.02 6.05
C LYS A 138 8.75 7.89 5.15
N ARG A 139 9.19 8.14 3.90
CA ARG A 139 8.41 8.88 2.92
C ARG A 139 7.24 8.05 2.41
N ILE A 140 7.51 6.82 1.96
CA ILE A 140 6.52 5.93 1.35
C ILE A 140 5.45 5.52 2.36
N LEU A 141 5.80 5.33 3.63
CA LEU A 141 4.85 5.02 4.70
C LEU A 141 4.23 6.26 5.36
N SER A 142 4.60 7.47 4.96
CA SER A 142 3.99 8.67 5.53
C SER A 142 2.51 8.74 5.17
N LYS A 143 1.67 9.17 6.12
CA LYS A 143 0.23 9.38 5.89
C LYS A 143 -0.06 10.29 4.69
N ASN A 144 0.81 11.28 4.45
CA ASN A 144 0.67 12.18 3.30
C ASN A 144 0.93 11.48 1.96
N PHE A 145 1.95 10.61 1.88
CA PHE A 145 2.21 9.82 0.68
C PHE A 145 1.06 8.84 0.41
N ILE A 146 0.62 8.11 1.44
CA ILE A 146 -0.50 7.16 1.34
C ILE A 146 -1.79 7.85 0.90
N ARG A 147 -2.10 9.03 1.43
CA ARG A 147 -3.27 9.82 1.02
C ARG A 147 -3.19 10.26 -0.45
N GLN A 148 -2.03 10.72 -0.90
CA GLN A 148 -1.85 11.16 -2.28
C GLN A 148 -1.91 9.99 -3.26
N GLY A 149 -1.38 8.83 -2.86
CA GLY A 149 -1.39 7.58 -3.63
C GLY A 149 -2.65 6.73 -3.46
N GLU A 150 -3.73 7.26 -2.90
CA GLU A 150 -4.97 6.50 -2.71
C GLU A 150 -5.50 5.95 -4.04
N PHE A 151 -5.86 4.66 -4.04
CA PHE A 151 -6.60 4.02 -5.12
C PHE A 151 -8.10 4.31 -4.95
N LYS A 152 -8.55 5.38 -5.61
CA LYS A 152 -9.95 5.82 -5.51
C LYS A 152 -10.91 4.86 -6.20
N GLY A 153 -10.42 4.09 -7.18
CA GLY A 153 -11.24 3.16 -7.97
C GLY A 153 -12.13 3.87 -8.98
N THR A 154 -11.71 5.07 -9.41
CA THR A 154 -12.39 5.81 -10.47
C THR A 154 -12.15 5.13 -11.82
N SER A 155 -12.95 5.48 -12.84
CA SER A 155 -12.68 5.02 -14.22
C SER A 155 -11.28 5.41 -14.69
N ALA A 156 -10.75 6.55 -14.26
CA ALA A 156 -9.38 6.96 -14.58
C ALA A 156 -8.35 6.01 -13.93
N ASP A 157 -8.50 5.66 -12.65
CA ASP A 157 -7.59 4.72 -11.98
C ASP A 157 -7.60 3.35 -12.64
N LEU A 158 -8.79 2.84 -12.98
CA LEU A 158 -8.98 1.55 -13.62
C LEU A 158 -8.41 1.54 -15.04
N ASN A 159 -8.65 2.59 -15.83
CA ASN A 159 -8.09 2.73 -17.18
C ASN A 159 -6.56 2.83 -17.14
N ASN A 160 -6.01 3.56 -16.17
CA ASN A 160 -4.56 3.68 -15.99
C ASN A 160 -3.93 2.34 -15.57
N LEU A 161 -4.59 1.58 -14.68
CA LEU A 161 -4.17 0.24 -14.31
C LEU A 161 -4.20 -0.71 -15.52
N GLU A 162 -5.29 -0.70 -16.29
CA GLU A 162 -5.43 -1.52 -17.49
C GLU A 162 -4.35 -1.19 -18.53
N ALA A 163 -4.19 0.11 -18.85
CA ALA A 163 -3.20 0.58 -19.81
C ALA A 163 -1.77 0.22 -19.37
N LEU A 164 -1.47 0.41 -18.09
CA LEU A 164 -0.19 0.02 -17.49
C LEU A 164 0.10 -1.46 -17.69
N LEU A 165 -0.86 -2.33 -17.43
CA LEU A 165 -0.67 -3.77 -17.54
C LEU A 165 -0.56 -4.22 -19.00
N LYS A 166 -1.29 -3.59 -19.93
CA LYS A 166 -1.17 -3.85 -21.37
C LYS A 166 0.19 -3.43 -21.94
N LYS A 167 0.76 -2.31 -21.49
CA LYS A 167 2.12 -1.88 -21.89
C LYS A 167 3.22 -2.72 -21.25
N SER A 168 2.93 -3.37 -20.13
CA SER A 168 3.90 -4.17 -19.40
C SER A 168 4.15 -5.52 -20.09
N THR A 169 5.39 -5.97 -20.08
CA THR A 169 5.78 -7.20 -20.78
C THR A 169 5.57 -8.43 -19.90
N ASN A 170 4.95 -9.48 -20.46
CA ASN A 170 4.77 -10.79 -19.81
C ASN A 170 3.97 -10.81 -18.50
N VAL A 171 3.10 -9.83 -18.24
CA VAL A 171 2.22 -9.85 -17.06
C VAL A 171 1.05 -10.80 -17.32
N LYS A 172 1.20 -12.07 -16.96
CA LYS A 172 0.15 -13.10 -17.15
C LYS A 172 -0.76 -13.26 -15.94
N SER A 173 -0.18 -13.15 -14.76
CA SER A 173 -0.87 -13.39 -13.50
C SER A 173 -0.39 -12.47 -12.40
N VAL A 174 -1.33 -11.96 -11.61
CA VAL A 174 -1.06 -11.09 -10.48
C VAL A 174 -1.82 -11.55 -9.24
N GLY A 175 -1.44 -11.02 -8.10
CA GLY A 175 -2.19 -11.01 -6.86
C GLY A 175 -2.55 -9.58 -6.52
N ILE A 176 -3.75 -9.36 -6.01
CA ILE A 176 -4.18 -8.02 -5.60
C ILE A 176 -4.64 -8.01 -4.15
N SER A 177 -4.36 -6.91 -3.48
CA SER A 177 -5.01 -6.53 -2.24
C SER A 177 -5.29 -5.04 -2.29
N CYS A 178 -6.54 -4.64 -2.07
CA CYS A 178 -6.89 -3.26 -1.79
C CYS A 178 -7.21 -3.19 -0.31
N LYS A 179 -6.43 -2.46 0.49
CA LYS A 179 -6.63 -2.39 1.93
C LYS A 179 -6.57 -0.95 2.42
N LYS A 180 -7.38 -0.64 3.43
CA LYS A 180 -7.32 0.66 4.09
C LYS A 180 -6.05 0.78 4.91
N ILE A 181 -5.25 1.80 4.64
CA ILE A 181 -4.04 2.18 5.37
C ILE A 181 -4.21 3.66 5.72
N TYR A 182 -4.15 3.99 7.02
CA TYR A 182 -4.53 5.32 7.54
C TYR A 182 -5.93 5.80 7.10
N GLY A 183 -6.84 4.88 6.73
CA GLY A 183 -8.18 5.17 6.21
C GLY A 183 -8.28 5.29 4.68
N TYR A 184 -7.16 5.33 3.96
CA TYR A 184 -7.11 5.45 2.50
C TYR A 184 -6.95 4.09 1.84
N ASP A 185 -7.63 3.86 0.72
CA ASP A 185 -7.53 2.60 -0.01
C ASP A 185 -6.17 2.51 -0.74
N VAL A 186 -5.36 1.51 -0.39
CA VAL A 186 -4.06 1.25 -1.02
C VAL A 186 -4.13 -0.06 -1.79
N LEU A 187 -3.92 0.03 -3.10
CA LEU A 187 -3.79 -1.13 -3.97
C LEU A 187 -2.35 -1.64 -3.95
N LEU A 188 -2.17 -2.90 -3.55
CA LEU A 188 -0.95 -3.66 -3.68
C LEU A 188 -1.12 -4.74 -4.75
N VAL A 189 -0.07 -4.92 -5.55
CA VAL A 189 -0.02 -5.92 -6.61
C VAL A 189 1.21 -6.80 -6.40
N ALA A 190 1.00 -8.09 -6.18
CA ALA A 190 2.06 -9.09 -6.11
C ALA A 190 2.20 -9.82 -7.45
N VAL A 191 3.42 -10.04 -7.91
CA VAL A 191 3.72 -10.77 -9.16
C VAL A 191 4.91 -11.71 -8.94
N PRO A 192 5.08 -12.76 -9.76
CA PRO A 192 6.35 -13.50 -9.79
C PRO A 192 7.53 -12.56 -10.03
N SER A 193 8.67 -12.79 -9.39
CA SER A 193 9.86 -11.92 -9.49
C SER A 193 10.47 -11.84 -10.89
N THR A 194 10.07 -12.76 -11.78
CA THR A 194 10.40 -12.75 -13.22
C THR A 194 9.47 -11.87 -14.05
N THR A 195 8.43 -11.30 -13.46
CA THR A 195 7.45 -10.42 -14.12
C THR A 195 7.85 -8.97 -13.95
N GLN A 196 7.87 -8.22 -15.05
CA GLN A 196 8.19 -6.80 -15.04
C GLN A 196 6.96 -5.97 -15.40
N ILE A 197 6.47 -5.19 -14.42
CA ILE A 197 5.49 -4.14 -14.67
C ILE A 197 6.26 -2.87 -15.04
N ASP A 198 5.80 -2.17 -16.06
CA ASP A 198 6.40 -0.93 -16.53
C ASP A 198 6.56 0.09 -15.39
N GLN A 199 7.73 0.74 -15.32
CA GLN A 199 8.10 1.68 -14.26
C GLN A 199 8.23 3.12 -14.79
N THR A 200 7.65 3.40 -15.96
CA THR A 200 7.61 4.77 -16.53
C THR A 200 6.80 5.68 -15.60
N PRO A 201 7.28 6.91 -15.32
CA PRO A 201 6.54 7.89 -14.52
C PRO A 201 5.08 8.04 -14.97
N ALA A 202 4.17 8.26 -14.03
CA ALA A 202 2.77 8.47 -14.37
C ALA A 202 2.58 9.78 -15.16
N GLY A 203 1.88 9.69 -16.29
CA GLY A 203 1.60 10.81 -17.18
C GLY A 203 2.59 10.98 -18.34
N GLU A 204 3.57 10.09 -18.46
CA GLU A 204 4.51 9.96 -19.58
C GLU A 204 4.20 8.73 -20.43
#